data_AF-A0A3D4EYB8-F1
#
_entry.id   AF-A0A3D4EYB8-F1
#
_cell.length_a   1.000
_cell.length_b   1.000
_cell.length_c   1.000
_cell.angle_alpha   90.00
_cell.angle_beta   90.00
_cell.angle_gamma   90.00
#
_symmetry.space_group_name_H-M   'P 1'
#
loop_
_entity.id
_entity.type
_entity.pdbx_description
1 polymer ?
#
loop_
_entity_poly.entity_id
_entity_poly.type
_entity_poly.pdbx_seq_one_letter_code
_entity_poly.pdbx_strand_id
1 'polypeptide(L)' 'RLSNFLLWQLSYAEIFITEKNWPDFRKSDLHEALEIYSRRRRRFGRL' A
#
# COMPACT_ATOMS: atom_id res chain seq x y z
N ARG A 1 -8.06 -5.33 6.65
CA ARG A 1 -8.34 -6.79 6.53
C ARG A 1 -7.87 -7.26 5.16
N LEU A 2 -7.14 -8.37 5.06
CA LEU A 2 -6.59 -8.87 3.78
C LEU A 2 -7.52 -9.84 3.03
N SER A 3 -8.59 -10.33 3.66
CA SER A 3 -9.66 -11.12 3.02
C SER A 3 -9.19 -12.25 2.09
N ASN A 4 -8.12 -12.98 2.48
CA ASN A 4 -7.50 -14.06 1.70
C ASN A 4 -6.89 -13.62 0.34
N PHE A 5 -6.55 -12.35 0.21
CA PHE A 5 -5.89 -11.83 -0.98
C PHE A 5 -4.36 -11.94 -0.83
N LEU A 6 -3.72 -12.73 -1.70
CA LEU A 6 -2.26 -12.79 -1.90
C LEU A 6 -1.41 -12.96 -0.63
N LEU A 7 -1.82 -13.86 0.27
CA LEU A 7 -1.18 -14.04 1.59
C LEU A 7 0.33 -14.31 1.52
N TRP A 8 0.80 -15.10 0.55
CA TRP A 8 2.22 -15.42 0.41
C TRP A 8 3.01 -14.28 -0.25
N GLN A 9 2.47 -13.70 -1.33
CA GLN A 9 3.13 -12.62 -2.06
C GLN A 9 3.22 -11.32 -1.26
N LEU A 10 2.33 -11.11 -0.29
CA LEU A 10 2.28 -9.90 0.54
C LEU A 10 3.26 -9.90 1.73
N SER A 11 4.05 -10.96 1.93
CA SER A 11 4.95 -11.12 3.08
C SER A 11 5.86 -9.91 3.38
N TYR A 12 6.27 -9.17 2.35
CA TYR A 12 7.06 -7.93 2.48
C TYR A 12 6.44 -6.75 1.72
N ALA A 13 5.18 -6.87 1.30
CA ALA A 13 4.50 -5.80 0.60
C ALA A 13 4.07 -4.70 1.59
N GLU A 14 4.13 -3.46 1.14
CA GLU A 14 3.54 -2.36 1.89
C GLU A 14 2.05 -2.25 1.59
N ILE A 15 1.26 -2.21 2.66
CA ILE A 15 -0.19 -2.06 2.56
C ILE A 15 -0.51 -0.57 2.71
N PHE A 16 -1.12 -0.01 1.68
CA PHE A 16 -1.72 1.32 1.71
C PHE A 16 -3.23 1.17 1.89
N ILE A 17 -3.78 1.83 2.92
CA ILE A 17 -5.20 1.82 3.24
C ILE A 17 -5.67 3.27 3.18
N THR A 18 -6.76 3.52 2.44
CA THR A 18 -7.41 4.82 2.36
C THR A 18 -8.83 4.74 2.89
N GLU A 19 -9.31 5.81 3.51
CA GLU A 19 -10.69 5.95 3.98
C GLU A 19 -11.66 6.29 2.83
N LYS A 20 -11.14 6.60 1.64
CA LYS A 20 -11.94 6.87 0.45
C LYS A 20 -12.56 5.59 -0.09
N ASN A 21 -13.84 5.68 -0.47
CA ASN A 21 -14.52 4.60 -1.17
C ASN A 21 -13.94 4.42 -2.58
N TRP A 22 -14.00 3.21 -3.11
CA TRP A 22 -13.47 2.89 -4.45
C TRP A 22 -14.00 3.79 -5.59
N PRO A 23 -15.29 4.16 -5.65
CA PRO A 23 -15.81 5.06 -6.69
C PRO A 23 -15.25 6.48 -6.62
N ASP A 24 -14.81 6.92 -5.43
CA ASP A 24 -14.24 8.24 -5.19
C ASP A 24 -12.73 8.28 -5.37
N PHE A 25 -12.09 7.12 -5.57
CA PHE A 25 -10.65 7.00 -5.76
C PHE A 25 -10.25 7.51 -7.15
N ARG A 26 -9.49 8.61 -7.19
CA ARG A 26 -9.04 9.23 -8.44
C ARG A 26 -7.55 9.05 -8.67
N LYS A 27 -7.10 9.44 -9.87
CA LYS A 27 -5.70 9.38 -10.27
C LYS A 27 -4.78 10.14 -9.32
N SER A 28 -5.24 11.27 -8.75
CA SER A 28 -4.52 12.04 -7.73
C SER A 28 -4.21 11.20 -6.49
N ASP A 29 -5.18 10.41 -6.02
CA ASP A 29 -5.04 9.55 -4.85
C ASP A 29 -4.04 8.42 -5.09
N LEU A 30 -3.97 7.92 -6.32
CA LEU A 30 -2.95 6.95 -6.72
C LEU A 30 -1.54 7.57 -6.69
N HIS A 31 -1.39 8.80 -7.19
CA HIS A 31 -0.10 9.50 -7.15
C HIS A 31 0.34 9.78 -5.71
N GLU A 32 -0.57 10.19 -4.84
CA GLU A 32 -0.30 10.38 -3.42
C GLU A 32 0.10 9.06 -2.73
N ALA A 33 -0.63 7.97 -3.02
CA ALA A 33 -0.30 6.64 -2.51
C ALA A 33 1.10 6.18 -2.96
N LEU A 34 1.48 6.45 -4.21
CA LEU A 34 2.81 6.15 -4.74
C LEU A 34 3.90 6.99 -4.09
N GLU A 35 3.65 8.26 -3.80
CA GLU A 35 4.60 9.11 -3.10
C GLU A 35 4.79 8.65 -1.65
N ILE A 36 3.71 8.29 -0.95
CA ILE A 36 3.76 7.69 0.39
C ILE A 36 4.54 6.38 0.36
N TYR A 37 4.30 5.54 -0.64
CA TYR A 37 5.05 4.29 -0.85
C TYR A 37 6.54 4.55 -1.08
N SER A 38 6.89 5.53 -1.92
CA SER A 38 8.30 5.86 -2.21
C SER A 38 9.04 6.46 -1.01
N ARG A 39 8.32 7.13 -0.10
CA ARG A 39 8.91 7.70 1.13
C ARG A 39 9.11 6.65 2.22
N ARG A 40 8.46 5.50 2.14
CA ARG A 40 8.64 4.42 3.12
C ARG A 40 9.97 3.73 2.91
N ARG A 41 10.81 3.78 3.94
CA ARG A 41 12.14 3.18 3.92
C ARG A 41 12.06 1.71 4.29
N ARG A 42 12.06 0.85 3.27
CA ARG A 42 12.06 -0.60 3.46
C ARG A 42 13.36 -1.07 4.09
N ARG A 43 13.28 -1.60 5.31
CA ARG A 43 14.43 -2.15 6.03
C ARG A 43 14.75 -3.60 5.68
N PHE A 44 13.88 -4.34 4.98
CA PHE A 44 14.10 -5.73 4.51
C PHE A 44 14.82 -6.64 5.54
N GLY A 45 14.56 -6.48 6.84
CA GLY A 45 15.21 -7.24 7.91
C GLY A 45 16.65 -6.83 8.29
N ARG A 46 17.17 -5.69 7.79
CA ARG A 46 18.43 -5.08 8.26
C ARG A 46 18.17 -4.05 9.38
N LEU A 47 18.96 -4.17 10.45
CA LEU A 47 19.11 -3.16 11.51
C LEU A 47 19.78 -1.88 10.98
#